data_AF-A0A9P8QN03-F1
#
_entry.id   AF-A0A9P8QN03-F1
#
_cell.length_a   1.000
_cell.length_b   1.000
_cell.length_c   1.000
_cell.angle_alpha   90.00
_cell.angle_beta   90.00
_cell.angle_gamma   90.00
#
_symmetry.space_group_name_H-M   'P 1'
#
loop_
_entity.id
_entity.type
_entity.pdbx_description
1 polymer ?
#
loop_
_entity_poly.entity_id
_entity_poly.type
_entity_poly.pdbx_seq_one_letter_code
_entity_poly.pdbx_strand_id
1 'polypeptide(L)'
;MSHCHDEHNHHGHDHGEHDHSDDITPALQASLYEQIHFDEITTLNEARRDAGKAIVKKTWAERLSAEPELQSDADEQLLMTVPFTAQVKLHSILLRTSASLSAPKTLHLFINHDNLDFAAAEESTPVQVLELSQTSEVQEIPVKRSAFGSVQRLVLFFVDNFGEGDEDATRISYLGFKGEWTRLGKAPTNILYEAAAQPGDHKVKGTNGDNDGDNDGDDDDDNDDDDDDDDDDNDDDEDDGDEEKAAQLPFMGPDMCSSFVSL
;
A
#
# COMPACT_ATOMS: atom_id res chain seq x y z
N MET A 1 -31.22 -37.85 64.55
CA MET A 1 -30.02 -38.57 64.08
C MET A 1 -29.56 -37.91 62.80
N SER A 2 -28.29 -37.47 62.73
CA SER A 2 -27.47 -37.26 61.52
C SER A 2 -27.86 -36.10 60.58
N HIS A 3 -26.99 -35.27 59.99
CA HIS A 3 -25.59 -34.82 60.12
C HIS A 3 -25.39 -33.68 59.10
N CYS A 4 -24.44 -32.77 59.33
CA CYS A 4 -24.08 -31.57 58.55
C CYS A 4 -23.34 -31.82 57.22
N HIS A 5 -23.28 -30.79 56.34
CA HIS A 5 -22.19 -30.26 55.47
C HIS A 5 -22.84 -29.25 54.49
N ASP A 6 -22.60 -27.93 54.47
CA ASP A 6 -21.35 -27.13 54.31
C ASP A 6 -20.50 -27.58 53.11
N GLU A 7 -20.59 -26.85 51.98
CA GLU A 7 -19.46 -26.09 51.42
C GLU A 7 -19.84 -25.31 50.13
N HIS A 8 -19.27 -24.11 50.04
CA HIS A 8 -19.36 -23.15 48.93
C HIS A 8 -18.45 -23.54 47.76
N ASN A 9 -18.81 -23.22 46.51
CA ASN A 9 -17.81 -22.61 45.64
C ASN A 9 -18.41 -21.72 44.54
N HIS A 10 -18.05 -20.44 44.62
CA HIS A 10 -18.20 -19.43 43.58
C HIS A 10 -17.25 -19.77 42.43
N HIS A 11 -17.78 -20.05 41.24
CA HIS A 11 -17.00 -19.90 40.01
C HIS A 11 -17.18 -18.47 39.51
N GLY A 12 -16.36 -17.58 40.07
CA GLY A 12 -16.06 -16.30 39.44
C GLY A 12 -15.33 -16.59 38.14
N HIS A 13 -15.99 -16.28 37.02
CA HIS A 13 -15.31 -16.17 35.73
C HIS A 13 -14.34 -14.99 35.84
N ASP A 14 -13.07 -15.35 35.99
CA ASP A 14 -11.90 -14.52 35.78
C ASP A 14 -11.98 -13.96 34.36
N HIS A 15 -12.51 -12.75 34.23
CA HIS A 15 -12.33 -11.95 33.04
C HIS A 15 -10.89 -11.49 33.07
N GLY A 16 -10.01 -12.32 32.48
CA GLY A 16 -8.66 -11.92 32.16
C GLY A 16 -8.68 -10.52 31.56
N GLU A 17 -7.89 -9.63 32.16
CA GLU A 17 -7.54 -8.34 31.61
C GLU A 17 -6.96 -8.59 30.21
N HIS A 18 -7.84 -8.56 29.21
CA HIS A 18 -7.42 -8.34 27.85
C HIS A 18 -6.94 -6.89 27.80
N ASP A 19 -5.62 -6.76 27.98
CA ASP A 19 -4.84 -5.59 27.66
C ASP A 19 -5.26 -5.07 26.29
N HIS A 20 -6.10 -4.02 26.28
CA HIS A 20 -6.49 -3.29 25.08
C HIS A 20 -5.31 -2.43 24.59
N SER A 21 -4.20 -3.08 24.23
CA SER A 21 -3.18 -2.47 23.38
C SER A 21 -3.67 -2.27 21.94
N ASP A 22 -4.87 -2.77 21.60
CA ASP A 22 -5.50 -2.64 20.28
C ASP A 22 -6.22 -1.30 20.05
N ASP A 23 -6.21 -0.38 21.00
CA ASP A 23 -6.83 0.96 20.85
C ASP A 23 -5.95 1.97 20.09
N ILE A 24 -4.88 1.50 19.43
CA ILE A 24 -4.15 2.29 18.45
C ILE A 24 -5.02 2.35 17.19
N THR A 25 -5.53 3.54 16.84
CA THR A 25 -6.36 3.74 15.65
C THR A 25 -5.79 3.00 14.42
N PRO A 26 -6.61 2.31 13.60
CA PRO A 26 -6.13 1.49 12.47
C PRO A 26 -5.16 2.19 11.50
N ALA A 27 -5.19 3.53 11.44
CA ALA A 27 -4.29 4.34 10.63
C ALA A 27 -2.83 4.35 11.13
N LEU A 28 -2.60 4.20 12.45
CA LEU A 28 -1.27 4.24 13.06
C LEU A 28 -0.54 2.89 12.96
N GLN A 29 -1.27 1.78 12.96
CA GLN A 29 -0.70 0.43 12.99
C GLN A 29 0.20 0.11 11.78
N ALA A 30 -0.08 0.71 10.63
CA ALA A 30 0.70 0.52 9.40
C ALA A 30 1.44 1.79 8.96
N SER A 31 1.59 2.79 9.84
CA SER A 31 2.26 4.04 9.47
C SER A 31 3.75 3.82 9.25
N LEU A 32 4.28 4.32 8.12
CA LEU A 32 5.71 4.32 7.82
C LEU A 32 6.41 5.59 8.32
N TYR A 33 5.74 6.43 9.11
CA TYR A 33 6.23 7.75 9.51
C TYR A 33 7.61 7.71 10.18
N GLU A 34 7.84 6.76 11.07
CA GLU A 34 9.12 6.59 11.77
C GLU A 34 10.25 6.11 10.86
N GLN A 35 9.91 5.54 9.70
CA GLN A 35 10.87 5.01 8.73
C GLN A 35 11.23 6.05 7.66
N ILE A 36 10.68 7.26 7.73
CA ILE A 36 11.02 8.33 6.76
C ILE A 36 12.30 9.02 7.20
N HIS A 37 13.26 9.14 6.29
CA HIS A 37 14.47 9.91 6.51
C HIS A 37 14.23 11.39 6.17
N PHE A 38 13.54 12.10 7.08
CA PHE A 38 12.97 13.42 6.80
C PHE A 38 14.00 14.47 6.32
N ASP A 39 15.24 14.41 6.78
CA ASP A 39 16.24 15.43 6.45
C ASP A 39 16.74 15.33 5.00
N GLU A 40 16.66 14.14 4.39
CA GLU A 40 16.99 13.90 2.97
C GLU A 40 15.79 14.03 2.03
N ILE A 41 14.60 14.42 2.53
CA ILE A 41 13.48 14.74 1.63
C ILE A 41 13.89 15.92 0.76
N THR A 42 13.76 15.74 -0.55
CA THR A 42 13.94 16.79 -1.55
C THR A 42 12.62 17.07 -2.25
N THR A 43 12.40 18.33 -2.60
CA THR A 43 11.21 18.76 -3.33
C THR A 43 11.64 19.79 -4.37
N LEU A 44 11.33 19.52 -5.62
CA LEU A 44 11.56 20.43 -6.75
C LEU A 44 10.29 21.24 -7.01
N ASN A 45 10.49 22.48 -7.44
CA ASN A 45 9.43 23.47 -7.70
C ASN A 45 8.57 23.83 -6.47
N GLU A 46 9.12 23.80 -5.24
CA GLU A 46 8.40 24.30 -4.06
C GLU A 46 8.60 25.82 -3.87
N ALA A 47 7.51 26.56 -3.68
CA ALA A 47 7.53 28.02 -3.49
C ALA A 47 8.22 28.45 -2.19
N ARG A 48 8.10 27.61 -1.15
CA ARG A 48 8.77 27.81 0.14
C ARG A 48 9.72 26.65 0.37
N ARG A 49 10.98 26.97 0.66
CA ARG A 49 12.01 26.00 0.99
C ARG A 49 11.57 25.05 2.11
N ASP A 50 11.83 23.76 1.91
CA ASP A 50 11.49 22.65 2.83
C ASP A 50 9.98 22.53 3.11
N ALA A 51 9.09 23.10 2.29
CA ALA A 51 7.65 22.95 2.47
C ALA A 51 7.20 21.50 2.24
N GLY A 52 7.76 20.82 1.25
CA GLY A 52 7.49 19.39 1.00
C GLY A 52 7.90 18.53 2.18
N LYS A 53 9.08 18.80 2.75
CA LYS A 53 9.54 18.19 4.00
C LYS A 53 8.61 18.49 5.17
N ALA A 54 8.12 19.72 5.27
CA ALA A 54 7.26 20.16 6.36
C ALA A 54 5.88 19.48 6.34
N ILE A 55 5.28 19.23 5.17
CA ILE A 55 4.00 18.51 5.07
C ILE A 55 4.14 17.02 5.39
N VAL A 56 5.29 16.41 5.09
CA VAL A 56 5.59 15.00 5.42
C VAL A 56 5.90 14.84 6.92
N LYS A 57 6.49 15.86 7.56
CA LYS A 57 6.72 15.90 9.02
C LYS A 57 5.44 16.09 9.84
N LYS A 58 4.28 16.34 9.23
CA LYS A 58 3.01 16.36 9.97
C LYS A 58 2.72 14.96 10.50
N THR A 59 2.41 14.87 11.78
CA THR A 59 1.92 13.62 12.36
C THR A 59 0.48 13.32 11.91
N TRP A 60 0.01 12.10 12.15
CA TRP A 60 -1.40 11.76 11.91
C TRP A 60 -2.36 12.68 12.69
N ALA A 61 -1.99 13.14 13.88
CA ALA A 61 -2.81 14.08 14.66
C ALA A 61 -2.92 15.46 13.99
N GLU A 62 -1.86 15.90 13.31
CA GLU A 62 -1.77 17.22 12.68
C GLU A 62 -2.26 17.25 11.23
N ARG A 63 -2.66 16.09 10.66
CA ARG A 63 -3.03 15.94 9.24
C ARG A 63 -4.10 16.91 8.73
N LEU A 64 -4.99 17.36 9.62
CA LEU A 64 -6.08 18.30 9.29
C LEU A 64 -5.66 19.78 9.40
N SER A 65 -4.48 20.05 9.96
CA SER A 65 -3.95 21.41 10.07
C SER A 65 -3.70 22.00 8.69
N ALA A 66 -4.15 23.24 8.47
CA ALA A 66 -3.93 23.94 7.20
C ALA A 66 -2.43 24.16 6.94
N GLU A 67 -1.68 24.57 7.96
CA GLU A 67 -0.24 24.80 7.86
C GLU A 67 0.59 23.71 8.54
N PRO A 68 1.83 23.44 8.08
CA PRO A 68 2.42 23.93 6.83
C PRO A 68 1.72 23.38 5.58
N GLU A 69 1.72 24.14 4.48
CA GLU A 69 1.28 23.70 3.16
C GLU A 69 2.49 23.71 2.20
N LEU A 70 2.50 22.79 1.24
CA LEU A 70 3.36 22.79 0.07
C LEU A 70 2.60 23.44 -1.09
N GLN A 71 3.21 24.43 -1.71
CA GLN A 71 2.72 25.10 -2.90
C GLN A 71 3.82 25.06 -3.97
N SER A 72 3.45 24.88 -5.24
CA SER A 72 4.39 25.03 -6.35
C SER A 72 4.76 26.50 -6.64
N ASP A 73 5.97 26.73 -7.17
CA ASP A 73 6.53 28.08 -7.37
C ASP A 73 6.25 28.64 -8.78
N ALA A 74 6.50 27.86 -9.82
CA ALA A 74 6.47 28.33 -11.20
C ALA A 74 5.25 27.84 -12.00
N ASP A 75 4.87 26.58 -11.83
CA ASP A 75 3.83 25.88 -12.58
C ASP A 75 3.22 24.77 -11.70
N GLU A 76 2.31 23.97 -12.26
CA GLU A 76 1.54 22.97 -11.50
C GLU A 76 2.37 21.72 -11.12
N GLN A 77 3.56 21.56 -11.69
CA GLN A 77 4.36 20.36 -11.52
C GLN A 77 5.09 20.37 -10.18
N LEU A 78 5.02 19.28 -9.42
CA LEU A 78 5.81 19.09 -8.20
C LEU A 78 6.48 17.73 -8.22
N LEU A 79 7.77 17.69 -7.90
CA LEU A 79 8.51 16.44 -7.80
C LEU A 79 9.12 16.32 -6.41
N MET A 80 8.71 15.30 -5.65
CA MET A 80 9.19 15.04 -4.31
C MET A 80 9.89 13.69 -4.24
N THR A 81 11.07 13.65 -3.64
CA THR A 81 11.76 12.39 -3.32
C THR A 81 11.74 12.17 -1.81
N VAL A 82 11.15 11.06 -1.39
CA VAL A 82 11.04 10.64 0.01
C VAL A 82 11.88 9.38 0.24
N PRO A 83 13.04 9.50 0.92
CA PRO A 83 13.84 8.36 1.31
C PRO A 83 13.33 7.72 2.61
N PHE A 84 13.47 6.40 2.70
CA PHE A 84 13.18 5.60 3.88
C PHE A 84 14.48 5.10 4.52
N THR A 85 14.48 4.96 5.85
CA THR A 85 15.61 4.45 6.65
C THR A 85 15.73 2.92 6.60
N ALA A 86 14.73 2.25 6.04
CA ALA A 86 14.67 0.80 5.87
C ALA A 86 13.96 0.47 4.56
N GLN A 87 14.09 -0.77 4.10
CA GLN A 87 13.30 -1.26 2.98
C GLN A 87 11.84 -1.43 3.42
N VAL A 88 10.95 -0.70 2.76
CA VAL A 88 9.51 -0.72 3.04
C VAL A 88 8.74 -1.36 1.90
N LYS A 89 7.63 -2.00 2.26
CA LYS A 89 6.59 -2.47 1.36
C LYS A 89 5.42 -1.50 1.45
N LEU A 90 5.28 -0.64 0.45
CA LEU A 90 4.24 0.39 0.42
C LEU A 90 2.88 -0.25 0.13
N HIS A 91 1.88 0.11 0.92
CA HIS A 91 0.49 -0.32 0.74
C HIS A 91 -0.40 0.79 0.22
N SER A 92 -0.28 1.99 0.80
CA SER A 92 -1.07 3.15 0.41
C SER A 92 -0.35 4.47 0.73
N ILE A 93 -0.72 5.49 -0.03
CA ILE A 93 -0.31 6.88 0.18
C ILE A 93 -1.48 7.63 0.78
N LEU A 94 -1.23 8.35 1.86
CA LEU A 94 -2.20 9.24 2.50
C LEU A 94 -1.94 10.65 1.99
N LEU A 95 -2.86 11.22 1.23
CA LEU A 95 -2.72 12.54 0.65
C LEU A 95 -3.89 13.42 1.08
N ARG A 96 -3.59 14.64 1.52
CA ARG A 96 -4.62 15.67 1.73
C ARG A 96 -4.25 16.94 1.00
N THR A 97 -5.20 17.44 0.23
CA THR A 97 -5.07 18.65 -0.58
C THR A 97 -6.20 19.62 -0.21
N SER A 98 -6.39 20.67 -1.00
CA SER A 98 -7.63 21.45 -1.00
C SER A 98 -8.68 20.80 -1.90
N ALA A 99 -9.93 21.26 -1.79
CA ALA A 99 -10.98 20.99 -2.79
C ALA A 99 -11.02 22.09 -3.87
N SER A 100 -9.93 22.85 -4.04
CA SER A 100 -9.82 23.91 -5.05
C SER A 100 -9.25 23.37 -6.36
N LEU A 101 -9.16 24.23 -7.37
CA LEU A 101 -8.49 23.92 -8.65
C LEU A 101 -7.02 23.57 -8.46
N SER A 102 -6.36 24.12 -7.43
CA SER A 102 -4.98 23.80 -7.03
C SER A 102 -4.74 22.37 -6.54
N ALA A 103 -5.78 21.53 -6.44
CA ALA A 103 -5.60 20.14 -6.05
C ALA A 103 -4.89 19.37 -7.18
N PRO A 104 -3.84 18.58 -6.87
CA PRO A 104 -3.21 17.74 -7.88
C PRO A 104 -4.20 16.69 -8.41
N LYS A 105 -4.08 16.38 -9.70
CA LYS A 105 -4.96 15.43 -10.39
C LYS A 105 -4.23 14.14 -10.72
N THR A 106 -3.07 14.22 -11.36
CA THR A 106 -2.29 13.04 -11.76
C THR A 106 -1.02 12.91 -10.93
N LEU A 107 -0.80 11.74 -10.34
CA LEU A 107 0.39 11.40 -9.57
C LEU A 107 1.13 10.20 -10.19
N HIS A 108 2.35 10.44 -10.65
CA HIS A 108 3.29 9.42 -11.11
C HIS A 108 4.20 8.97 -9.98
N LEU A 109 4.31 7.65 -9.79
CA LEU A 109 5.16 7.05 -8.77
C LEU A 109 6.37 6.37 -9.39
N PHE A 110 7.55 6.66 -8.84
CA PHE A 110 8.80 5.94 -9.14
C PHE A 110 9.44 5.45 -7.85
N ILE A 111 10.24 4.39 -7.93
CA ILE A 111 10.93 3.83 -6.77
C ILE A 111 12.42 3.66 -7.04
N ASN A 112 13.24 3.85 -6.00
CA ASN A 112 14.66 3.57 -5.99
C ASN A 112 15.48 4.29 -7.08
N HIS A 113 15.02 5.48 -7.48
CA HIS A 113 15.79 6.42 -8.28
C HIS A 113 16.47 7.44 -7.37
N ASP A 114 17.75 7.72 -7.65
CA ASP A 114 18.48 8.82 -7.03
C ASP A 114 18.35 10.05 -7.93
N ASN A 115 17.92 11.19 -7.36
CA ASN A 115 17.91 12.50 -8.02
C ASN A 115 17.13 12.55 -9.35
N LEU A 116 15.93 11.97 -9.39
CA LEU A 116 15.04 12.12 -10.55
C LEU A 116 14.63 13.60 -10.71
N ASP A 117 14.82 14.15 -11.90
CA ASP A 117 14.35 15.48 -12.28
C ASP A 117 13.12 15.40 -13.20
N PHE A 118 12.56 16.54 -13.59
CA PHE A 118 11.34 16.61 -14.41
C PHE A 118 11.53 15.96 -15.79
N ALA A 119 12.64 16.25 -16.47
CA ALA A 119 12.91 15.70 -17.80
C ALA A 119 13.05 14.17 -17.75
N ALA A 120 13.80 13.65 -16.77
CA ALA A 120 13.94 12.21 -16.59
C ALA A 120 12.61 11.55 -16.17
N ALA A 121 11.79 12.22 -15.35
CA ALA A 121 10.49 11.70 -14.93
C ALA A 121 9.48 11.61 -16.10
N GLU A 122 9.52 12.55 -17.05
CA GLU A 122 8.66 12.55 -18.24
C GLU A 122 9.09 11.49 -19.28
N GLU A 123 10.39 11.24 -19.42
CA GLU A 123 10.91 10.21 -20.33
C GLU A 123 10.80 8.80 -19.75
N SER A 124 10.78 8.67 -18.43
CA SER A 124 10.73 7.38 -17.73
C SER A 124 9.30 6.86 -17.60
N THR A 125 9.14 5.54 -17.67
CA THR A 125 7.84 4.92 -17.37
C THR A 125 7.62 4.86 -15.85
N PRO A 126 6.56 5.47 -15.31
CA PRO A 126 6.25 5.36 -13.89
C PRO A 126 5.88 3.92 -13.51
N VAL A 127 6.21 3.53 -12.28
CA VAL A 127 5.85 2.22 -11.73
C VAL A 127 4.33 2.11 -11.62
N GLN A 128 3.68 3.22 -11.26
CA GLN A 128 2.23 3.33 -11.22
C GLN A 128 1.83 4.80 -11.44
N VAL A 129 0.76 4.99 -12.21
CA VAL A 129 0.05 6.27 -12.36
C VAL A 129 -1.20 6.21 -11.49
N LEU A 130 -1.45 7.27 -10.74
CA LEU A 130 -2.58 7.40 -9.83
C LEU A 130 -3.39 8.64 -10.19
N GLU A 131 -4.68 8.44 -10.45
CA GLU A 131 -5.65 9.53 -10.55
C GLU A 131 -6.16 9.89 -9.15
N LEU A 132 -6.04 11.16 -8.80
CA LEU A 132 -6.40 11.71 -7.50
C LEU A 132 -7.80 12.32 -7.56
N SER A 133 -8.48 12.37 -6.41
CA SER A 133 -9.78 13.03 -6.32
C SER A 133 -9.63 14.48 -5.85
N GLN A 134 -10.45 15.38 -6.38
CA GLN A 134 -10.54 16.76 -5.91
C GLN A 134 -11.32 16.82 -4.58
N THR A 135 -10.63 16.62 -3.46
CA THR A 135 -11.25 16.64 -2.12
C THR A 135 -10.34 17.28 -1.08
N SER A 136 -10.96 17.82 -0.02
CA SER A 136 -10.27 18.36 1.16
C SER A 136 -10.04 17.33 2.27
N GLU A 137 -10.61 16.12 2.09
CA GLU A 137 -10.44 14.99 2.99
C GLU A 137 -9.10 14.29 2.76
N VAL A 138 -8.65 13.50 3.75
CA VAL A 138 -7.45 12.67 3.61
C VAL A 138 -7.80 11.46 2.77
N GLN A 139 -7.23 11.39 1.57
CA GLN A 139 -7.38 10.30 0.63
C GLN A 139 -6.38 9.20 0.97
N GLU A 140 -6.85 7.96 1.14
CA GLU A 140 -5.99 6.78 1.19
C GLU A 140 -5.95 6.12 -0.19
N ILE A 141 -4.87 6.35 -0.93
CA ILE A 141 -4.72 5.89 -2.30
C ILE A 141 -3.89 4.60 -2.28
N PRO A 142 -4.49 3.43 -2.60
CA PRO A 142 -3.77 2.16 -2.60
C PRO A 142 -2.79 2.08 -3.77
N VAL A 143 -1.63 1.45 -3.52
CA VAL A 143 -0.66 1.11 -4.57
C VAL A 143 -0.69 -0.38 -4.89
N LYS A 144 -0.20 -0.75 -6.07
CA LYS A 144 -0.04 -2.14 -6.49
C LYS A 144 1.09 -2.79 -5.69
N ARG A 145 0.76 -3.43 -4.56
CA ARG A 145 1.73 -3.97 -3.59
C ARG A 145 2.82 -4.86 -4.21
N SER A 146 2.54 -5.56 -5.32
CA SER A 146 3.53 -6.38 -6.03
C SER A 146 4.68 -5.55 -6.65
N ALA A 147 4.42 -4.29 -7.01
CA ALA A 147 5.41 -3.39 -7.58
C ALA A 147 6.17 -2.58 -6.50
N PHE A 148 5.58 -2.43 -5.31
CA PHE A 148 6.14 -1.62 -4.23
C PHE A 148 6.59 -2.45 -3.01
N GLY A 149 7.13 -3.65 -3.23
CA GLY A 149 7.58 -4.55 -2.15
C GLY A 149 8.95 -4.23 -1.54
N SER A 150 9.74 -3.41 -2.22
CA SER A 150 11.14 -3.13 -1.87
C SER A 150 11.49 -1.66 -2.17
N VAL A 151 10.81 -0.74 -1.48
CA VAL A 151 10.99 0.70 -1.64
C VAL A 151 12.00 1.19 -0.62
N GLN A 152 13.07 1.83 -1.07
CA GLN A 152 14.03 2.56 -0.24
C GLN A 152 13.94 4.07 -0.49
N ARG A 153 13.61 4.47 -1.72
CA ARG A 153 13.25 5.84 -2.07
C ARG A 153 11.97 5.82 -2.89
N LEU A 154 11.04 6.70 -2.57
CA LEU A 154 9.81 6.92 -3.33
C LEU A 154 9.87 8.31 -3.96
N VAL A 155 9.66 8.39 -5.27
CA VAL A 155 9.50 9.66 -5.97
C VAL A 155 8.02 9.84 -6.30
N LEU A 156 7.47 10.99 -5.91
CA LEU A 156 6.13 11.43 -6.20
C LEU A 156 6.22 12.59 -7.19
N PHE A 157 5.75 12.38 -8.41
CA PHE A 157 5.68 13.41 -9.43
C PHE A 157 4.22 13.77 -9.70
N PHE A 158 3.81 14.94 -9.21
CA PHE A 158 2.50 15.52 -9.48
C PHE A 158 2.61 16.26 -10.81
N VAL A 159 1.88 15.79 -11.82
CA VAL A 159 2.04 16.23 -13.21
C VAL A 159 1.18 17.44 -13.52
N ASP A 160 -0.07 17.42 -13.04
CA ASP A 160 -1.09 18.42 -13.30
C ASP A 160 -2.01 18.61 -12.09
N ASN A 161 -2.85 19.64 -12.16
CA ASN A 161 -3.89 19.92 -11.17
C ASN A 161 -5.30 19.98 -11.81
N PHE A 162 -6.31 20.24 -10.99
CA PHE A 162 -7.71 20.34 -11.42
C PHE A 162 -8.08 21.70 -12.04
N GLY A 163 -7.12 22.61 -12.21
CA GLY A 163 -7.32 23.93 -12.78
C GLY A 163 -7.35 23.99 -14.30
N GLU A 164 -6.88 22.95 -15.00
CA GLU A 164 -6.90 22.88 -16.47
C GLU A 164 -6.30 24.13 -17.16
N GLY A 165 -5.29 24.75 -16.53
CA GLY A 165 -4.62 25.97 -17.00
C GLY A 165 -5.19 27.30 -16.47
N ASP A 166 -6.28 27.28 -15.70
CA ASP A 166 -6.78 28.47 -14.97
C ASP A 166 -6.07 28.68 -13.62
N GLU A 167 -5.43 27.62 -13.09
CA GLU A 167 -4.68 27.66 -11.84
C GLU A 167 -3.32 26.99 -12.05
N ASP A 168 -2.26 27.78 -11.98
CA ASP A 168 -0.89 27.29 -12.17
C ASP A 168 -0.29 26.71 -10.88
N ALA A 169 -0.86 26.98 -9.71
CA ALA A 169 -0.28 26.54 -8.44
C ALA A 169 -0.92 25.26 -7.91
N THR A 170 -0.10 24.23 -7.69
CA THR A 170 -0.52 22.99 -7.00
C THR A 170 -0.30 23.11 -5.50
N ARG A 171 -1.29 22.71 -4.70
CA ARG A 171 -1.28 22.81 -3.23
C ARG A 171 -1.53 21.47 -2.55
N ILE A 172 -0.65 21.12 -1.62
CA ILE A 172 -0.71 19.88 -0.84
C ILE A 172 -0.53 20.21 0.64
N SER A 173 -1.43 19.72 1.48
CA SER A 173 -1.46 20.04 2.91
C SER A 173 -0.89 18.90 3.78
N TYR A 174 -1.00 17.65 3.36
CA TYR A 174 -0.50 16.50 4.12
C TYR A 174 -0.09 15.37 3.19
N LEU A 175 1.02 14.72 3.53
CA LEU A 175 1.49 13.53 2.85
C LEU A 175 1.98 12.52 3.89
N GLY A 176 1.45 11.31 3.84
CA GLY A 176 1.81 10.19 4.70
C GLY A 176 1.85 8.88 3.92
N PHE A 177 2.42 7.86 4.53
CA PHE A 177 2.60 6.56 3.89
C PHE A 177 2.21 5.44 4.84
N LYS A 178 1.52 4.42 4.32
CA LYS A 178 1.18 3.20 5.04
C LYS A 178 1.80 2.00 4.35
N GLY A 179 2.25 1.04 5.15
CA GLY A 179 2.89 -0.15 4.65
C GLY A 179 3.47 -1.02 5.75
N GLU A 180 4.31 -1.95 5.33
CA GLU A 180 5.13 -2.79 6.20
C GLU A 180 6.58 -2.39 6.00
N TRP A 181 7.42 -2.56 7.02
CA TRP A 181 8.84 -2.38 6.87
C TRP A 181 9.56 -3.55 7.51
N THR A 182 10.67 -3.94 6.90
CA THR A 182 11.52 -5.00 7.44
C THR A 182 12.82 -4.35 7.89
N ARG A 183 13.26 -4.63 9.13
CA ARG A 183 14.62 -4.28 9.54
C ARG A 183 15.56 -4.93 8.53
N LEU A 184 16.33 -4.11 7.81
CA LEU A 184 17.43 -4.60 6.99
C LEU A 184 18.42 -5.25 7.96
N GLY A 185 18.28 -6.55 8.18
CA GLY A 185 19.09 -7.27 9.13
C GLY A 185 20.54 -7.12 8.71
N LYS A 186 21.40 -6.65 9.62
CA LYS A 186 22.75 -7.21 9.63
C LYS A 186 22.54 -8.71 9.64
N ALA A 187 23.01 -9.41 8.60
CA ALA A 187 23.04 -10.86 8.61
C ALA A 187 23.54 -11.31 9.99
N PRO A 188 22.93 -12.30 10.65
CA PRO A 188 23.45 -12.79 11.91
C PRO A 188 24.92 -13.17 11.68
N THR A 189 25.85 -12.39 12.22
CA THR A 189 27.30 -12.68 12.11
C THR A 189 27.74 -13.81 13.02
N ASN A 190 26.77 -14.51 13.61
CA ASN A 190 27.00 -15.65 14.48
C ASN A 190 26.02 -16.77 14.12
N ILE A 191 26.14 -17.32 12.91
CA ILE A 191 25.79 -18.73 12.70
C ILE A 191 26.89 -19.52 13.39
N LEU A 192 26.76 -19.68 14.71
CA LEU A 192 27.62 -20.59 15.45
C LEU A 192 27.13 -21.99 15.12
N TYR A 193 27.81 -22.64 14.18
CA TYR A 193 27.57 -24.03 13.81
C TYR A 193 28.16 -24.92 14.91
N GLU A 194 27.50 -24.99 16.07
CA GLU A 194 27.84 -25.98 17.11
C GLU A 194 27.25 -27.34 16.76
N ALA A 195 27.73 -27.92 15.66
CA ALA A 195 27.55 -29.34 15.40
C ALA A 195 28.91 -29.95 15.02
N ALA A 196 29.88 -29.80 15.92
CA ALA A 196 31.00 -30.72 15.93
C ALA A 196 30.52 -32.03 16.56
N ALA A 197 29.99 -32.95 15.75
CA ALA A 197 29.87 -34.34 16.16
C ALA A 197 31.29 -34.85 16.44
N GLN A 198 31.62 -35.09 17.70
CA GLN A 198 32.88 -35.73 18.10
C GLN A 198 32.78 -37.23 17.73
N PRO A 199 33.57 -37.75 16.77
CA PRO A 199 33.46 -39.12 16.30
C PRO A 199 34.22 -40.10 17.22
N GLY A 200 33.97 -40.03 18.53
CA GLY A 200 34.97 -40.44 19.52
C GLY A 200 34.55 -41.31 20.70
N ASP A 201 33.29 -41.71 20.91
CA ASP A 201 33.01 -42.55 22.10
C ASP A 201 31.75 -43.42 22.10
N HIS A 202 31.59 -44.31 21.11
CA HIS A 202 30.81 -45.53 21.32
C HIS A 202 31.65 -46.77 21.01
N LYS A 203 32.22 -47.34 22.07
CA LYS A 203 33.01 -48.57 22.07
C LYS A 203 32.08 -49.78 21.89
N VAL A 204 32.25 -50.47 20.77
CA VAL A 204 31.59 -51.74 20.45
C VAL A 204 32.08 -52.87 21.37
N LYS A 205 31.14 -53.63 21.95
CA LYS A 205 31.34 -54.95 22.57
C LYS A 205 29.94 -55.58 22.72
N GLY A 206 29.54 -56.72 22.18
CA GLY A 206 30.12 -57.75 21.32
C GLY A 206 29.18 -58.98 21.35
N THR A 207 29.08 -59.68 20.22
CA THR A 207 28.80 -61.12 20.02
C THR A 207 27.39 -61.73 20.24
N ASN A 208 26.90 -62.27 19.11
CA ASN A 208 26.20 -63.54 18.86
C ASN A 208 24.67 -63.68 19.06
N GLY A 209 24.02 -64.16 18.00
CA GLY A 209 22.68 -64.75 18.00
C GLY A 209 22.07 -64.76 16.60
N ASP A 210 22.26 -65.86 15.89
CA ASP A 210 21.68 -66.20 14.58
C ASP A 210 20.15 -66.04 14.54
N ASN A 211 19.58 -65.61 13.40
CA ASN A 211 18.54 -66.38 12.73
C ASN A 211 18.30 -65.90 11.30
N ASP A 212 18.34 -66.87 10.39
CA ASP A 212 17.94 -66.83 8.99
C ASP A 212 16.46 -66.48 8.81
N GLY A 213 16.11 -65.94 7.63
CA GLY A 213 14.73 -65.71 7.21
C GLY A 213 14.62 -65.03 5.86
N ASP A 214 14.88 -65.80 4.80
CA ASP A 214 14.47 -65.51 3.42
C ASP A 214 12.97 -65.19 3.32
N ASN A 215 12.59 -64.22 2.48
CA ASN A 215 11.42 -64.36 1.60
C ASN A 215 11.48 -63.35 0.44
N ASP A 216 11.75 -63.89 -0.76
CA ASP A 216 11.47 -63.28 -2.06
C ASP A 216 9.96 -63.09 -2.27
N GLY A 217 9.59 -62.14 -3.14
CA GLY A 217 8.22 -61.96 -3.61
C GLY A 217 8.05 -60.70 -4.44
N ASP A 218 8.34 -60.81 -5.73
CA ASP A 218 7.81 -59.96 -6.81
C ASP A 218 6.28 -59.91 -6.75
N ASP A 219 5.67 -58.81 -7.17
CA ASP A 219 4.45 -58.78 -7.99
C ASP A 219 4.17 -57.31 -8.42
N ASP A 220 4.36 -57.07 -9.71
CA ASP A 220 3.73 -56.01 -10.48
C ASP A 220 2.19 -56.16 -10.38
N ASP A 221 1.42 -55.07 -10.42
CA ASP A 221 0.23 -54.98 -11.28
C ASP A 221 -0.50 -53.65 -11.11
N ASP A 222 -1.00 -53.20 -12.26
CA ASP A 222 -1.64 -51.94 -12.55
C ASP A 222 -2.97 -51.76 -11.80
N ASN A 223 -3.27 -50.51 -11.43
CA ASN A 223 -4.64 -50.05 -11.22
C ASN A 223 -4.84 -48.82 -12.10
N ASP A 224 -5.10 -49.10 -13.38
CA ASP A 224 -6.10 -48.36 -14.13
C ASP A 224 -7.47 -48.64 -13.50
N ASP A 225 -8.31 -47.61 -13.43
CA ASP A 225 -9.77 -47.63 -13.55
C ASP A 225 -10.48 -46.61 -12.65
N ASP A 226 -11.53 -46.06 -13.27
CA ASP A 226 -12.69 -45.37 -12.72
C ASP A 226 -12.64 -43.84 -12.68
N ASP A 227 -13.03 -43.28 -13.83
CA ASP A 227 -14.31 -42.60 -14.02
C ASP A 227 -14.72 -41.57 -12.96
N ASP A 228 -14.82 -40.31 -13.38
CA ASP A 228 -16.00 -39.49 -13.09
C ASP A 228 -16.13 -38.43 -14.20
N ASP A 229 -17.07 -38.75 -15.11
CA ASP A 229 -17.79 -37.80 -15.95
C ASP A 229 -18.49 -36.77 -15.05
N ASP A 230 -18.29 -35.48 -15.30
CA ASP A 230 -19.29 -34.47 -14.98
C ASP A 230 -19.30 -33.44 -16.12
N ASP A 231 -20.23 -33.72 -17.04
CA ASP A 231 -20.87 -32.77 -17.92
C ASP A 231 -21.46 -31.63 -17.08
N ASP A 232 -21.04 -30.40 -17.35
CA ASP A 232 -21.87 -29.23 -17.06
C ASP A 232 -21.95 -28.37 -18.33
N ASP A 233 -22.89 -28.78 -19.17
CA ASP A 233 -23.59 -27.93 -20.10
C ASP A 233 -24.12 -26.70 -19.36
N ASN A 234 -23.69 -25.51 -19.78
CA ASN A 234 -24.55 -24.34 -19.67
C ASN A 234 -24.65 -23.69 -21.04
N ASP A 235 -25.74 -24.11 -21.68
CA ASP A 235 -26.43 -23.53 -22.80
C ASP A 235 -26.50 -21.99 -22.75
N ASP A 236 -26.32 -21.42 -23.93
CA ASP A 236 -27.21 -20.45 -24.58
C ASP A 236 -27.87 -19.36 -23.72
N ASP A 237 -27.49 -18.12 -24.02
CA ASP A 237 -28.48 -17.10 -24.36
C ASP A 237 -27.85 -16.13 -25.38
N GLU A 238 -28.12 -16.41 -26.65
CA GLU A 238 -28.19 -15.39 -27.70
C GLU A 238 -29.35 -14.44 -27.36
N ASP A 239 -29.10 -13.12 -27.29
CA ASP A 239 -30.16 -12.15 -27.57
C ASP A 239 -29.63 -11.01 -28.45
N ASP A 240 -30.38 -10.82 -29.51
CA ASP A 240 -30.20 -9.95 -30.65
C ASP A 240 -30.55 -8.48 -30.32
N GLY A 241 -30.12 -7.58 -31.20
CA GLY A 241 -31.03 -6.53 -31.68
C GLY A 241 -30.89 -5.12 -31.10
N ASP A 242 -30.23 -4.28 -31.89
CA ASP A 242 -30.73 -2.98 -32.37
C ASP A 242 -31.72 -2.17 -31.49
N GLU A 243 -31.32 -0.97 -31.06
CA GLU A 243 -32.10 0.24 -31.40
C GLU A 243 -31.29 1.54 -31.21
N GLU A 244 -30.99 2.19 -32.34
CA GLU A 244 -30.81 3.63 -32.43
C GLU A 244 -31.98 4.36 -31.76
N LYS A 245 -31.73 5.25 -30.79
CA LYS A 245 -32.59 6.42 -30.57
C LYS A 245 -31.77 7.69 -30.37
N ALA A 246 -31.61 8.39 -31.49
CA ALA A 246 -31.47 9.83 -31.52
C ALA A 246 -32.67 10.48 -30.79
N ALA A 247 -32.38 11.21 -29.71
CA ALA A 247 -33.29 12.19 -29.14
C ALA A 247 -32.68 13.58 -29.35
N GLN A 248 -33.11 14.18 -30.45
CA GLN A 248 -33.07 15.61 -30.72
C GLN A 248 -33.86 16.37 -29.63
N LEU A 249 -33.39 17.57 -29.26
CA LEU A 249 -34.11 18.86 -29.12
C LEU A 249 -33.60 19.71 -27.93
N PRO A 250 -33.67 21.07 -27.97
CA PRO A 250 -33.72 21.95 -29.11
C PRO A 250 -32.61 23.03 -29.12
N PHE A 251 -32.35 23.53 -30.33
CA PHE A 251 -31.76 24.83 -30.61
C PHE A 251 -32.43 25.95 -29.79
N MET A 252 -31.64 26.74 -29.04
CA MET A 252 -31.93 28.14 -28.79
C MET A 252 -30.86 28.96 -29.51
N GLY A 253 -31.28 29.54 -30.64
CA GLY A 253 -30.48 30.48 -31.43
C GLY A 253 -30.33 31.84 -30.74
N PRO A 254 -29.58 32.75 -31.38
CA PRO A 254 -29.07 33.97 -30.77
C PRO A 254 -30.05 35.14 -30.92
N ASP A 255 -30.36 35.83 -29.82
CA ASP A 255 -30.98 37.14 -29.88
C ASP A 255 -29.90 38.24 -29.98
N MET A 256 -29.55 38.56 -31.24
CA MET A 256 -29.11 39.91 -31.60
C MET A 256 -30.36 40.77 -31.83
N CYS A 257 -30.49 41.91 -31.14
CA CYS A 257 -30.52 43.24 -31.76
C CYS A 257 -31.09 44.36 -30.84
N SER A 258 -30.28 45.41 -30.73
CA SER A 258 -30.65 46.80 -31.01
C SER A 258 -31.31 47.65 -29.91
N SER A 259 -30.55 48.61 -29.39
CA SER A 259 -30.78 50.08 -29.48
C SER A 259 -29.71 50.74 -28.60
N PHE A 260 -28.67 51.43 -29.10
CA PHE A 260 -28.63 52.68 -29.86
C PHE A 260 -29.70 53.70 -29.43
N VAL A 261 -29.37 54.54 -28.45
CA VAL A 261 -29.85 55.93 -28.37
C VAL A 261 -28.72 56.82 -27.86
N SER A 262 -28.39 57.82 -28.67
CA SER A 262 -27.47 58.93 -28.42
C SER A 262 -27.89 59.82 -27.25
N LEU A 263 -26.90 60.32 -26.50
CA LEU A 263 -26.60 61.76 -26.29
C LEU A 263 -25.35 61.93 -25.43
#